data_AF-A0A4Q3U0F1-F1
#
_entry.id   AF-A0A4Q3U0F1-F1
#
_cell.length_a   1.000
_cell.length_b   1.000
_cell.length_c   1.000
_cell.angle_alpha   90.00
_cell.angle_beta   90.00
_cell.angle_gamma   90.00
#
_symmetry.space_group_name_H-M   'P 1'
#
loop_
_entity.id
_entity.type
_entity.pdbx_description
1 polymer ?
#
loop_
_entity_poly.entity_id
_entity_poly.type
_entity_poly.pdbx_seq_one_letter_code
_entity_poly.pdbx_strand_id
1 'polypeptide(L)'
;MRFELVGARVQSIGGFGQAERADAYVFRPATVDEIRDLLDLARRTGRKVVLRGAGRSYGDASVLGEAVTIDVTRMDRILSWD
;
A
#
# COMPACT_ATOMS: atom_id res chain seq x y z
N MET A 1 1.56 -11.21 -11.21
CA MET A 1 1.55 -12.18 -10.08
C MET A 1 0.18 -12.04 -9.44
N ARG A 2 -0.64 -13.09 -9.35
CA ARG A 2 -2.03 -12.89 -8.91
C ARG A 2 -2.09 -12.71 -7.39
N PHE A 3 -2.41 -11.51 -6.91
CA PHE A 3 -2.55 -11.22 -5.47
C PHE A 3 -3.91 -11.65 -4.91
N GLU A 4 -3.89 -12.09 -3.66
CA GLU A 4 -5.06 -12.41 -2.83
C GLU A 4 -4.91 -11.81 -1.44
N LEU A 5 -6.03 -11.48 -0.79
CA LEU A 5 -6.01 -10.93 0.58
C LEU A 5 -5.48 -11.94 1.60
N VAL A 6 -5.73 -13.24 1.41
CA VAL A 6 -5.21 -14.31 2.28
C VAL A 6 -3.68 -14.38 2.23
N GLY A 7 -3.08 -13.98 1.10
CA GLY A 7 -1.63 -13.87 0.96
C GLY A 7 -1.04 -12.56 1.52
N ALA A 8 -1.88 -11.62 1.98
CA ALA A 8 -1.45 -10.34 2.51
C ALA A 8 -1.20 -10.42 4.02
N ARG A 9 -0.06 -9.91 4.48
CA ARG A 9 0.18 -9.74 5.91
C ARG A 9 -0.58 -8.51 6.41
N VAL A 10 -1.58 -8.73 7.28
CA VAL A 10 -2.20 -7.66 8.06
C VAL A 10 -1.13 -7.00 8.91
N GLN A 11 -0.99 -5.68 8.79
CA GLN A 11 0.00 -4.89 9.50
C GLN A 11 -0.66 -3.65 10.09
N SER A 12 -0.33 -3.37 11.35
CA SER A 12 -0.64 -2.10 11.99
C SER A 12 0.28 -1.01 11.42
N ILE A 13 -0.30 -0.06 10.71
CA ILE A 13 0.40 1.08 10.09
C ILE A 13 -0.07 2.39 10.74
N GLY A 14 0.80 3.40 10.75
CA GLY A 14 0.49 4.69 11.35
C GLY A 14 1.15 5.86 10.62
N GLY A 15 0.67 7.05 10.95
CA GLY A 15 1.29 8.31 10.56
C GLY A 15 2.58 8.55 11.35
N PHE A 16 3.45 9.43 10.85
CA PHE A 16 4.72 9.72 11.51
C PHE A 16 4.53 10.29 12.93
N GLY A 17 3.47 11.07 13.15
CA GLY A 17 3.13 11.67 14.43
C GLY A 17 2.60 10.70 15.48
N GLN A 18 2.45 9.40 15.16
CA GLN A 18 1.98 8.34 16.06
C GLN A 18 0.55 8.52 16.63
N ALA A 19 -0.17 9.56 16.23
CA ALA A 19 -1.55 9.79 16.66
C ALA A 19 -2.55 8.85 15.94
N GLU A 20 -2.37 8.65 14.64
CA GLU A 20 -3.26 7.84 13.81
C GLU A 20 -2.63 6.47 13.51
N ARG A 21 -3.40 5.40 13.74
CA ARG A 21 -3.01 4.02 13.42
C ARG A 21 -4.21 3.21 12.94
N ALA A 22 -3.95 2.27 12.03
CA ALA A 22 -4.96 1.32 11.56
C ALA A 22 -4.31 0.02 11.11
N ASP A 23 -5.07 -1.08 11.19
CA ASP A 23 -4.67 -2.37 10.63
C ASP A 23 -5.11 -2.47 9.16
N ALA A 24 -4.17 -2.84 8.29
CA ALA A 24 -4.41 -2.86 6.84
C ALA A 24 -3.72 -4.05 6.14
N TYR A 25 -4.18 -4.38 4.94
CA TYR A 25 -3.56 -5.37 4.07
C TYR A 25 -2.42 -4.70 3.30
N VAL A 26 -1.18 -4.89 3.74
CA VAL A 26 -0.02 -4.18 3.16
C VAL A 26 0.69 -5.03 2.12
N PHE A 27 0.79 -4.51 0.91
CA PHE A 27 1.52 -5.10 -0.21
C PHE A 27 2.68 -4.19 -0.62
N ARG A 28 3.79 -4.80 -1.07
CA ARG A 28 5.02 -4.09 -1.48
C ARG A 28 5.43 -4.48 -2.90
N PRO A 29 4.69 -4.05 -3.94
CA PRO A 29 5.01 -4.35 -5.32
C PRO A 29 6.32 -3.66 -5.74
N ALA A 30 6.99 -4.24 -6.73
CA ALA A 30 8.18 -3.66 -7.36
C ALA A 30 7.94 -3.32 -8.84
N THR A 31 6.77 -3.66 -9.39
CA THR A 31 6.45 -3.48 -10.82
C THR A 31 5.08 -2.84 -11.03
N VAL A 32 4.89 -2.24 -12.21
CA VAL A 32 3.60 -1.64 -12.61
C VAL A 32 2.50 -2.70 -12.75
N ASP A 33 2.81 -3.89 -13.25
CA ASP A 33 1.84 -4.97 -13.40
C ASP A 33 1.33 -5.47 -12.05
N GLU A 34 2.19 -5.53 -11.04
CA GLU A 34 1.76 -5.85 -9.67
C GLU A 34 0.82 -4.78 -9.08
N ILE A 35 1.04 -3.50 -9.39
CA ILE A 35 0.08 -2.45 -9.00
C ILE A 35 -1.27 -2.68 -9.67
N ARG A 36 -1.31 -3.01 -10.96
CA ARG A 36 -2.56 -3.33 -11.67
C ARG A 36 -3.28 -4.50 -11.01
N ASP A 37 -2.55 -5.57 -10.71
CA ASP A 37 -3.08 -6.75 -10.03
C ASP A 37 -3.70 -6.40 -8.64
N LEU A 38 -3.10 -5.45 -7.91
CA LEU A 38 -3.57 -4.97 -6.60
C LEU A 38 -4.78 -4.04 -6.70
N LEU A 39 -4.83 -3.15 -7.70
CA LEU A 39 -6.01 -2.31 -7.96
C LEU A 39 -7.22 -3.19 -8.33
N ASP A 40 -7.01 -4.21 -9.16
CA ASP A 40 -8.06 -5.17 -9.48
C ASP A 40 -8.47 -6.01 -8.27
N LEU A 41 -7.52 -6.38 -7.40
CA LEU A 41 -7.83 -7.05 -6.13
C LEU A 41 -8.74 -6.18 -5.26
N ALA A 42 -8.40 -4.90 -5.08
CA ALA A 42 -9.20 -3.97 -4.29
C ALA A 42 -10.62 -3.83 -4.87
N ARG A 43 -10.75 -3.72 -6.21
CA ARG A 43 -12.05 -3.68 -6.89
C ARG A 43 -12.85 -4.97 -6.69
N ARG A 44 -12.27 -6.14 -6.93
CA ARG A 44 -12.96 -7.45 -6.76
C ARG A 44 -13.43 -7.69 -5.33
N THR A 45 -12.71 -7.13 -4.37
CA THR A 45 -12.98 -7.32 -2.94
C THR A 45 -13.79 -6.15 -2.34
N GLY A 46 -14.03 -5.07 -3.08
CA GLY A 46 -14.73 -3.89 -2.57
C GLY A 46 -13.96 -3.13 -1.49
N ARG A 47 -12.62 -3.27 -1.42
CA ARG A 47 -11.79 -2.52 -0.47
C ARG A 47 -11.32 -1.21 -1.09
N LYS A 48 -11.13 -0.21 -0.24
CA LYS A 48 -10.44 1.04 -0.61
C LYS A 48 -8.95 0.76 -0.81
N VAL A 49 -8.30 1.64 -1.56
CA VAL A 49 -6.85 1.63 -1.79
C VAL A 49 -6.25 2.85 -1.12
N VAL A 50 -5.11 2.68 -0.46
CA VAL A 50 -4.26 3.78 -0.01
C VAL A 50 -2.84 3.56 -0.50
N LEU A 51 -2.22 4.62 -1.04
CA LEU A 51 -0.81 4.59 -1.40
C LEU A 51 0.02 5.00 -0.18
N ARG A 52 1.14 4.30 0.02
CA ARG A 52 2.07 4.60 1.11
C ARG A 52 3.49 4.63 0.58
N GLY A 53 4.18 5.75 0.83
CA GLY A 53 5.64 5.86 0.64
C GLY A 53 6.37 5.52 1.93
N ALA A 54 7.40 6.30 2.27
CA ALA A 54 8.20 6.12 3.49
C ALA A 54 7.46 6.39 4.83
N GLY A 55 6.14 6.65 4.81
CA GLY A 55 5.34 6.84 6.02
C GLY A 55 5.66 8.12 6.82
N ARG A 56 6.09 9.20 6.13
CA ARG A 56 6.53 10.46 6.75
C ARG A 56 5.44 11.53 6.88
N SER A 57 4.25 11.31 6.32
CA SER A 57 3.10 12.15 6.61
C SER A 57 2.71 12.00 8.08
N TYR A 58 2.47 13.09 8.78
CA TYR A 58 2.22 13.08 10.23
C TYR A 58 0.88 12.43 10.60
N GLY A 59 -0.18 12.69 9.82
CA GLY A 59 -1.52 12.16 10.04
C GLY A 59 -1.83 10.93 9.19
N ASP A 60 -3.12 10.78 8.86
CA ASP A 60 -3.71 9.61 8.22
C ASP A 60 -3.62 9.60 6.67
N ALA A 61 -2.97 10.59 6.06
CA ALA A 61 -2.86 10.70 4.60
C ALA A 61 -2.33 9.45 3.88
N SER A 62 -1.62 8.56 4.58
CA SER A 62 -1.15 7.26 4.08
C SER A 62 -1.50 6.09 5.00
N VAL A 63 -2.61 6.22 5.74
CA VAL A 63 -3.12 5.25 6.72
C VAL A 63 -4.61 5.07 6.50
N LEU A 64 -5.05 3.85 6.23
CA LEU A 64 -6.46 3.54 6.11
C LEU A 64 -6.72 2.11 6.57
N GLY A 65 -7.64 1.94 7.52
CA GLY A 65 -8.01 0.63 8.05
C GLY A 65 -8.72 -0.24 7.02
N GLU A 66 -8.46 -1.55 7.08
CA GLU A 66 -9.07 -2.57 6.22
C GLU A 66 -8.90 -2.33 4.70
N ALA A 67 -7.98 -1.44 4.33
CA ALA A 67 -7.67 -1.10 2.96
C ALA A 67 -6.60 -2.02 2.37
N VAL A 68 -6.56 -2.04 1.03
CA VAL A 68 -5.38 -2.49 0.28
C VAL A 68 -4.36 -1.35 0.32
N THR A 69 -3.38 -1.47 1.20
CA THR A 69 -2.28 -0.51 1.31
C THR A 69 -1.16 -0.92 0.36
N ILE A 70 -0.91 -0.09 -0.65
CA ILE A 70 0.16 -0.29 -1.62
C ILE A 70 1.36 0.53 -1.18
N ASP A 71 2.34 -0.15 -0.58
CA ASP A 71 3.62 0.42 -0.17
C ASP A 71 4.58 0.43 -1.37
N VAL A 72 4.78 1.61 -1.95
CA VAL A 72 5.54 1.82 -3.19
C VAL A 72 7.04 1.98 -2.96
N THR A 73 7.55 1.71 -1.74
CA THR A 73 8.97 1.89 -1.41
C THR A 73 9.92 1.00 -2.19
N ARG A 74 9.44 -0.07 -2.84
CA ARG A 74 10.21 -0.94 -3.75
C ARG A 74 10.16 -0.52 -5.22
N MET A 75 9.43 0.53 -5.56
CA MET A 75 9.40 1.13 -6.89
C MET A 75 10.42 2.28 -6.97
N ASP A 76 11.70 1.95 -6.77
CA ASP A 76 12.79 2.90 -6.52
C ASP A 76 13.78 3.01 -7.69
N ARG A 77 13.45 2.42 -8.85
CA ARG A 77 14.30 2.45 -10.04
C ARG A 77 14.36 3.86 -10.64
N ILE A 78 15.57 4.38 -10.81
CA ILE A 78 15.82 5.53 -11.69
C ILE A 78 15.67 5.04 -13.13
N LEU A 79 14.72 5.61 -13.88
CA LEU A 79 14.36 5.14 -15.23
C LEU A 79 15.16 5.81 -16.35
N SER A 80 15.57 7.05 -16.14
CA SER A 80 16.36 7.85 -17.07
C SER A 80 17.15 8.90 -16.30
N TRP A 81 18.24 9.36 -16.89
CA TRP A 81 19.04 10.48 -16.39
C TRP A 81 19.58 11.25 -17.59
N ASP A 82 19.31 12.54 -17.64
CA ASP A 82 19.77 13.51 -18.63
C ASP A 82 20.58 14.65 -17.98
#